data_AF-A0A922ZD46-F1
#
_entry.id   AF-A0A922ZD46-F1
#
_cell.length_a   1.000
_cell.length_b   1.000
_cell.length_c   1.000
_cell.angle_alpha   90.00
_cell.angle_beta   90.00
_cell.angle_gamma   90.00
#
_symmetry.space_group_name_H-M   'P 1'
#
loop_
_entity.id
_entity.type
_entity.pdbx_description
1 polymer ?
#
loop_
_entity_poly.entity_id
_entity_poly.type
_entity_poly.pdbx_seq_one_letter_code
_entity_poly.pdbx_strand_id
1 'polypeptide(L)'
;MHWITGITLNNYRAFKSSYSTIEIPAGNHFLIYGENGSGKSSIYSAIKDFFNSSADTSKQFDVNYFSQIEGNDTGTIALKIAELDANKNVTAENPFVFGKPDTQSTHRIQSIKLANKVKGFLDYKRMLQTHFIQTLPNQSPNLFSLIVEDILADHLVNIKGYSGVSTSELLSEWKKIEIPMNENDARKRSFKIARNNMPDFESSLKELLTKVFSELRRIIQQYFDPKLEIDVRLSEIKFDWNTRKIIKELYLDVKYAGKAIPSYQTFINEARLSALAISIYLAALKTYPIAASELRVLFLDDIFIGLDTSNRVPLLKILKQEFMANGFQIFISTYDREWFEVARNWFEVEKCQFKYLEMYIEDNIDPTTPDYPVIILPVDNITKANEYFKAKRYPEAGYCLRKACESIVKNLLPDVYKVTTDGQVLTELDGLMNQLVKLYEESNIPKPPDLIDLIRIFKKLVLNPSSHNDFKSPLYRNEIRTTFELAEKLQNLPKIERRLVLKSGRILTINYPEHDYIMEIELVGNYFITEYNNQKHGSVVKYRIKKWSNHNIEFGKGNNGNINPLPQLKIDEIISQVRDLDEIFQGIHREIGGSPPIDLLNSVTVGRLGTLRDLLM
;
A
#
# COMPACT_ATOMS: atom_id res chain seq x y z
N MET A 1 -11.50 15.70 -13.75
CA MET A 1 -10.29 14.83 -13.58
C MET A 1 -10.44 13.61 -14.47
N HIS A 2 -9.38 13.20 -15.16
CA HIS A 2 -9.42 12.11 -16.12
C HIS A 2 -8.65 10.88 -15.62
N TRP A 3 -9.15 9.69 -15.94
CA TRP A 3 -8.59 8.40 -15.52
C TRP A 3 -8.52 7.44 -16.69
N ILE A 4 -7.41 6.71 -16.83
CA ILE A 4 -7.33 5.58 -17.76
C ILE A 4 -8.17 4.45 -17.18
N THR A 5 -9.21 4.03 -17.89
CA THR A 5 -10.14 2.97 -17.49
C THR A 5 -10.05 1.72 -18.35
N GLY A 6 -9.28 1.76 -19.43
CA GLY A 6 -9.11 0.61 -20.31
C GLY A 6 -7.79 0.66 -21.07
N ILE A 7 -7.13 -0.48 -21.20
CA ILE A 7 -5.91 -0.63 -22.01
C ILE A 7 -6.13 -1.79 -22.99
N THR A 8 -6.04 -1.50 -24.29
CA THR A 8 -6.13 -2.50 -25.36
C THR A 8 -4.85 -2.47 -26.19
N LEU A 9 -4.24 -3.64 -26.38
CA LEU A 9 -3.01 -3.80 -27.16
C LEU A 9 -3.26 -4.75 -28.32
N ASN A 10 -2.82 -4.35 -29.50
CA ASN A 10 -2.88 -5.15 -30.72
C ASN A 10 -1.53 -5.07 -31.44
N ASN A 11 -0.87 -6.22 -31.61
CA ASN A 11 0.43 -6.32 -32.29
C ASN A 11 1.46 -5.30 -31.78
N TYR A 12 1.66 -5.19 -30.47
CA TYR A 12 2.62 -4.26 -29.88
C TYR A 12 3.62 -5.00 -28.98
N ARG A 13 4.91 -4.88 -29.30
CA ARG A 13 6.02 -5.53 -28.56
C ARG A 13 5.74 -6.98 -28.20
N ALA A 14 5.57 -7.34 -26.92
CA ALA A 14 5.31 -8.71 -26.50
C ALA A 14 3.91 -9.23 -26.86
N PHE A 15 2.95 -8.35 -27.14
CA PHE A 15 1.55 -8.71 -27.40
C PHE A 15 1.33 -8.94 -28.90
N LYS A 16 1.31 -10.21 -29.30
CA LYS A 16 0.96 -10.65 -30.67
C LYS A 16 -0.56 -10.78 -30.80
N SER A 17 -1.13 -10.29 -31.89
CA SER A 17 -2.59 -10.20 -32.12
C SER A 17 -3.30 -9.25 -31.15
N SER A 18 -4.63 -9.18 -31.26
CA SER A 18 -5.46 -8.33 -30.40
C SER A 18 -5.76 -9.02 -29.08
N TYR A 19 -5.40 -8.37 -27.98
CA TYR A 19 -5.75 -8.81 -26.63
C TYR A 19 -7.07 -8.19 -26.18
N SER A 20 -7.77 -8.86 -25.26
CA SER A 20 -8.92 -8.29 -24.59
C SER A 20 -8.53 -7.04 -23.78
N THR A 21 -9.44 -6.06 -23.74
CA THR A 21 -9.21 -4.84 -22.97
C THR A 21 -9.02 -5.14 -21.49
N ILE A 22 -7.95 -4.62 -20.91
CA ILE A 22 -7.72 -4.61 -19.47
C ILE A 22 -8.54 -3.46 -18.89
N GLU A 23 -9.70 -3.77 -18.32
CA GLU A 23 -10.59 -2.78 -17.72
C GLU A 23 -10.15 -2.42 -16.28
N ILE A 24 -10.07 -1.13 -16.02
CA ILE A 24 -9.71 -0.50 -14.74
C ILE A 24 -10.90 0.37 -14.32
N PRO A 25 -11.52 0.14 -13.16
CA PRO A 25 -12.63 0.99 -12.71
C PRO A 25 -12.21 2.47 -12.62
N ALA A 26 -13.11 3.37 -13.00
CA ALA A 26 -12.89 4.80 -12.91
C ALA A 26 -12.53 5.21 -11.47
N GLY A 27 -11.44 5.98 -11.30
CA GLY A 27 -10.93 6.36 -9.99
C GLY A 27 -9.97 5.35 -9.34
N ASN A 28 -9.69 4.20 -9.98
CA ASN A 28 -8.78 3.21 -9.44
C ASN A 28 -7.35 3.35 -9.99
N HIS A 29 -6.39 3.10 -9.11
CA HIS A 29 -4.99 2.85 -9.46
C HIS A 29 -4.80 1.41 -9.95
N PHE A 30 -3.61 1.06 -10.43
CA PHE A 30 -3.36 -0.25 -11.02
C PHE A 30 -2.07 -0.89 -10.49
N LEU A 31 -2.18 -2.13 -9.98
CA LEU A 31 -1.06 -2.91 -9.47
C LEU A 31 -0.99 -4.24 -10.23
N ILE A 32 0.15 -4.49 -10.88
CA ILE A 32 0.38 -5.60 -11.79
C ILE A 32 1.47 -6.50 -11.20
N TYR A 33 1.13 -7.75 -10.94
CA TYR A 33 2.11 -8.82 -10.76
C TYR A 33 2.37 -9.50 -12.09
N GLY A 34 3.59 -9.97 -12.30
CA GLY A 34 3.81 -10.96 -13.34
C GLY A 34 5.24 -11.45 -13.45
N GLU A 35 5.44 -12.65 -13.97
CA GLU A 35 6.77 -13.24 -14.08
C GLU A 35 7.64 -12.55 -15.16
N ASN A 36 8.93 -12.87 -15.19
CA ASN A 36 9.85 -12.27 -16.15
C ASN A 36 9.51 -12.72 -17.57
N GLY A 37 9.30 -11.75 -18.47
CA GLY A 37 8.91 -11.99 -19.86
C GLY A 37 7.39 -11.97 -20.11
N SER A 38 6.55 -11.89 -19.08
CA SER A 38 5.08 -11.86 -19.22
C SER A 38 4.49 -10.59 -19.85
N GLY A 39 5.31 -9.64 -20.30
CA GLY A 39 4.85 -8.43 -21.00
C GLY A 39 4.55 -7.20 -20.13
N LYS A 40 4.85 -7.21 -18.82
CA LYS A 40 4.69 -6.04 -17.92
C LYS A 40 5.33 -4.76 -18.48
N SER A 41 6.62 -4.81 -18.82
CA SER A 41 7.34 -3.67 -19.40
C SER A 41 6.83 -3.28 -20.80
N SER A 42 6.14 -4.18 -21.50
CA SER A 42 5.41 -3.84 -22.72
C SER A 42 4.18 -2.99 -22.41
N ILE A 43 3.43 -3.25 -21.33
CA ILE A 43 2.34 -2.35 -20.89
C ILE A 43 2.90 -0.98 -20.49
N TYR A 44 3.96 -0.95 -19.67
CA TYR A 44 4.66 0.30 -19.31
C TYR A 44 5.03 1.10 -20.55
N SER A 45 5.64 0.44 -21.54
CA SER A 45 6.09 1.09 -22.77
C SER A 45 4.94 1.52 -23.66
N ALA A 46 3.85 0.74 -23.74
CA ALA A 46 2.67 1.10 -24.51
C ALA A 46 2.07 2.43 -24.04
N ILE A 47 1.88 2.58 -22.73
CA ILE A 47 1.33 3.82 -22.16
C ILE A 47 2.34 4.97 -22.33
N LYS A 48 3.64 4.71 -22.12
CA LYS A 48 4.70 5.72 -22.30
C LYS A 48 4.74 6.25 -23.74
N ASP A 49 4.76 5.33 -24.70
CA ASP A 49 4.82 5.59 -26.14
C ASP A 49 3.56 6.30 -26.61
N PHE A 50 2.37 5.87 -26.17
CA PHE A 50 1.10 6.55 -26.44
C PHE A 50 1.14 8.04 -26.07
N PHE A 51 1.66 8.37 -24.89
CA PHE A 51 1.80 9.77 -24.50
C PHE A 51 2.88 10.49 -25.31
N ASN A 52 4.04 9.86 -25.53
CA ASN A 52 5.14 10.47 -26.31
C ASN A 52 4.70 10.82 -27.74
N SER A 53 4.04 9.89 -28.42
CA SER A 53 3.57 10.06 -29.80
C SER A 53 2.46 11.11 -29.95
N SER A 54 1.82 11.50 -28.84
CA SER A 54 0.82 12.57 -28.84
C SER A 54 1.42 13.93 -29.19
N ALA A 55 2.69 14.15 -28.82
CA ALA A 55 3.42 15.40 -29.00
C ALA A 55 4.52 15.29 -30.08
N ASP A 56 5.17 14.12 -30.19
CA ASP A 56 6.22 13.85 -31.17
C ASP A 56 5.72 12.94 -32.30
N THR A 57 5.47 13.53 -33.47
CA THR A 57 5.02 12.78 -34.65
C THR A 57 6.11 11.93 -35.29
N SER A 58 7.37 12.08 -34.87
CA SER A 58 8.48 11.24 -35.36
C SER A 58 8.59 9.90 -34.64
N LYS A 59 7.91 9.75 -33.50
CA LYS A 59 7.88 8.50 -32.73
C LYS A 59 7.21 7.39 -33.54
N GLN A 60 7.98 6.35 -33.86
CA GLN A 60 7.49 5.16 -34.55
C GLN A 60 6.76 4.21 -33.60
N PHE A 61 5.80 3.46 -34.16
CA PHE A 61 5.07 2.42 -33.45
C PHE A 61 5.86 1.10 -33.45
N ASP A 62 6.07 0.52 -32.27
CA ASP A 62 6.83 -0.73 -32.09
C ASP A 62 5.92 -1.96 -32.30
N VAL A 63 5.73 -2.38 -33.54
CA VAL A 63 4.94 -3.58 -33.88
C VAL A 63 5.58 -4.83 -33.28
N ASN A 64 4.75 -5.80 -32.86
CA ASN A 64 5.22 -7.12 -32.45
C ASN A 64 6.05 -7.78 -33.57
N TYR A 65 7.27 -8.20 -33.22
CA TYR A 65 8.23 -8.76 -34.18
C TYR A 65 7.69 -10.00 -34.93
N PHE A 66 7.03 -10.91 -34.21
CA PHE A 66 6.47 -12.14 -34.80
C PHE A 66 5.29 -11.86 -35.73
N SER A 67 4.51 -10.81 -35.46
CA SER A 67 3.45 -10.35 -36.37
C SER A 67 4.03 -9.80 -37.66
N GLN A 68 5.14 -9.06 -37.59
CA GLN A 68 5.81 -8.49 -38.76
C GLN A 68 6.37 -9.56 -39.69
N ILE A 69 7.03 -10.59 -39.16
CA ILE A 69 7.56 -11.70 -39.98
C ILE A 69 6.43 -12.54 -40.61
N GLU A 70 5.24 -12.54 -40.03
CA GLU A 70 4.03 -13.16 -40.59
C GLU A 70 3.32 -12.25 -41.62
N GLY A 71 3.90 -11.10 -41.95
CA GLY A 71 3.38 -10.17 -42.96
C GLY A 71 2.36 -9.16 -42.42
N ASN A 72 2.14 -9.10 -41.11
CA ASN A 72 1.27 -8.11 -40.48
C ASN A 72 2.10 -7.00 -39.81
N ASP A 73 2.18 -5.85 -40.46
CA ASP A 73 2.90 -4.67 -39.97
C ASP A 73 1.97 -3.59 -39.40
N THR A 74 0.77 -3.99 -38.98
CA THR A 74 -0.23 -3.11 -38.36
C THR A 74 -0.38 -3.41 -36.88
N GLY A 75 -0.70 -2.39 -36.09
CA GLY A 75 -0.88 -2.53 -34.65
C GLY A 75 -1.45 -1.27 -34.01
N THR A 76 -2.02 -1.42 -32.81
CA THR A 76 -2.62 -0.31 -32.07
C THR A 76 -2.40 -0.43 -30.56
N ILE A 77 -2.27 0.72 -29.92
CA ILE A 77 -2.42 0.92 -28.48
C ILE A 77 -3.66 1.79 -28.31
N ALA A 78 -4.69 1.29 -27.63
CA ALA A 78 -5.87 2.07 -27.30
C ALA A 78 -5.99 2.25 -25.79
N LEU A 79 -6.14 3.51 -25.35
CA LEU A 79 -6.45 3.85 -23.96
C LEU A 79 -7.88 4.38 -23.89
N LYS A 80 -8.72 3.75 -23.07
CA LYS A 80 -10.02 4.29 -22.69
C LYS A 80 -9.81 5.25 -21.53
N ILE A 81 -10.29 6.48 -21.67
CA ILE A 81 -10.12 7.55 -20.68
C ILE A 81 -11.50 8.05 -20.25
N ALA A 82 -11.77 7.96 -18.96
CA ALA A 82 -12.98 8.45 -18.32
C ALA A 82 -12.78 9.84 -17.71
N GLU A 83 -13.78 10.70 -17.84
CA GLU A 83 -13.87 12.01 -17.19
C GLU A 83 -14.78 11.88 -15.96
N LEU A 84 -14.29 12.33 -14.81
CA LEU A 84 -15.02 12.30 -13.54
C LEU A 84 -15.35 13.72 -13.08
N ASP A 85 -16.60 13.91 -12.65
CA ASP A 85 -17.06 15.12 -11.97
C ASP A 85 -16.54 15.19 -10.51
N ALA A 86 -16.90 16.26 -9.80
CA ALA A 86 -16.52 16.45 -8.40
C ALA A 86 -17.08 15.38 -7.45
N ASN A 87 -18.18 14.72 -7.83
CA ASN A 87 -18.82 13.63 -7.09
C ASN A 87 -18.29 12.25 -7.50
N LYS A 88 -17.27 12.18 -8.36
CA LYS A 88 -16.67 10.96 -8.92
C LYS A 88 -17.59 10.16 -9.85
N ASN A 89 -18.63 10.77 -10.40
CA ASN A 89 -19.44 10.15 -11.44
C ASN A 89 -18.73 10.28 -12.79
N VAL A 90 -18.81 9.23 -13.61
CA VAL A 90 -18.30 9.24 -14.98
C VAL A 90 -19.24 10.08 -15.85
N THR A 91 -18.73 11.19 -16.41
CA THR A 91 -19.50 12.08 -17.30
C THR A 91 -19.25 11.79 -18.77
N ALA A 92 -18.07 11.28 -19.10
CA ALA A 92 -17.70 10.84 -20.44
C ALA A 92 -16.65 9.73 -20.34
N GLU A 93 -16.61 8.85 -21.34
CA GLU A 93 -15.59 7.80 -21.44
C GLU A 93 -15.31 7.50 -22.90
N ASN A 94 -14.08 7.78 -23.36
CA ASN A 94 -13.73 7.73 -24.78
C ASN A 94 -12.43 6.95 -25.02
N PRO A 95 -12.37 6.11 -26.08
CA PRO A 95 -11.14 5.47 -26.50
C PRO A 95 -10.28 6.42 -27.35
N PHE A 96 -8.98 6.42 -27.09
CA PHE A 96 -7.97 7.11 -27.88
C PHE A 96 -6.93 6.13 -28.35
N VAL A 97 -6.46 6.27 -29.59
CA VAL A 97 -5.61 5.26 -30.25
C VAL A 97 -4.30 5.88 -30.71
N PHE A 98 -3.20 5.18 -30.49
CA PHE A 98 -1.94 5.33 -31.22
C PHE A 98 -1.74 4.07 -32.07
N GLY A 99 -1.56 4.20 -33.39
CA GLY A 99 -1.53 3.03 -34.26
C GLY A 99 -0.65 3.16 -35.48
N LYS A 100 -0.41 2.00 -36.11
CA LYS A 100 0.23 1.84 -37.41
C LYS A 100 -0.74 1.12 -38.36
N PRO A 101 -1.08 1.70 -39.53
CA PRO A 101 -0.67 3.02 -40.02
C PRO A 101 -1.16 4.19 -39.15
N ASP A 102 -0.45 5.32 -39.22
CA ASP A 102 -0.73 6.51 -38.38
C ASP A 102 -2.11 7.12 -38.62
N THR A 103 -2.78 6.77 -39.72
CA THR A 103 -4.19 7.14 -39.96
C THR A 103 -5.16 6.60 -38.92
N GLN A 104 -4.76 5.60 -38.13
CA GLN A 104 -5.54 5.10 -36.99
C GLN A 104 -5.35 5.92 -35.71
N SER A 105 -4.38 6.84 -35.67
CA SER A 105 -4.04 7.59 -34.47
C SER A 105 -5.06 8.70 -34.17
N THR A 106 -5.74 8.62 -33.02
CA THR A 106 -6.71 9.64 -32.54
C THR A 106 -6.25 10.37 -31.27
N HIS A 107 -5.13 9.94 -30.67
CA HIS A 107 -4.62 10.44 -29.39
C HIS A 107 -3.94 11.82 -29.41
N ARG A 108 -3.79 12.48 -30.57
CA ARG A 108 -3.07 13.77 -30.72
C ARG A 108 -3.88 15.00 -30.32
N ILE A 109 -4.75 14.85 -29.33
CA ILE A 109 -5.59 15.93 -28.79
C ILE A 109 -4.88 16.71 -27.68
N GLN A 110 -5.36 17.92 -27.40
CA GLN A 110 -4.70 18.83 -26.46
C GLN A 110 -4.61 18.27 -25.03
N SER A 111 -5.64 17.58 -24.54
CA SER A 111 -5.64 17.00 -23.19
C SER A 111 -4.57 15.92 -23.02
N ILE A 112 -4.34 15.07 -24.02
CA ILE A 112 -3.29 14.04 -24.00
C ILE A 112 -1.91 14.67 -24.15
N LYS A 113 -1.76 15.70 -24.99
CA LYS A 113 -0.51 16.48 -25.08
C LYS A 113 -0.14 17.16 -23.77
N LEU A 114 -1.13 17.65 -23.01
CA LEU A 114 -0.91 18.21 -21.67
C LEU A 114 -0.55 17.12 -20.66
N ALA A 115 -1.22 15.96 -20.71
CA ALA A 115 -0.87 14.79 -19.90
C ALA A 115 0.57 14.32 -20.16
N ASN A 116 1.02 14.37 -21.41
CA ASN A 116 2.40 14.04 -21.78
C ASN A 116 3.45 14.88 -21.03
N LYS A 117 3.13 16.13 -20.69
CA LYS A 117 4.05 17.05 -19.99
C LYS A 117 4.19 16.79 -18.49
N VAL A 118 3.24 16.07 -17.89
CA VAL A 118 3.18 15.87 -16.42
C VAL A 118 3.26 14.41 -16.02
N LYS A 119 3.36 13.50 -16.99
CA LYS A 119 3.45 12.06 -16.74
C LYS A 119 4.77 11.70 -16.05
N GLY A 120 4.74 10.67 -15.22
CA GLY A 120 5.92 10.04 -14.65
C GLY A 120 6.04 8.59 -15.10
N PHE A 121 7.21 8.22 -15.62
CA PHE A 121 7.57 6.84 -15.99
C PHE A 121 8.95 6.51 -15.43
N LEU A 122 8.99 5.65 -14.41
CA LEU A 122 10.22 5.18 -13.77
C LEU A 122 10.36 3.67 -13.94
N ASP A 123 11.53 3.24 -14.39
CA ASP A 123 11.91 1.83 -14.43
C ASP A 123 13.12 1.55 -13.54
N TYR A 124 13.31 0.29 -13.17
CA TYR A 124 14.46 -0.14 -12.37
C TYR A 124 15.82 0.07 -13.05
N LYS A 125 15.90 0.10 -14.38
CA LYS A 125 17.18 0.29 -15.07
C LYS A 125 17.76 1.68 -14.81
N ARG A 126 16.91 2.71 -14.79
CA ARG A 126 17.29 4.07 -14.38
C ARG A 126 17.77 4.12 -12.92
N MET A 127 17.25 3.23 -12.06
CA MET A 127 17.69 3.10 -10.66
C MET A 127 19.06 2.40 -10.52
N LEU A 128 19.31 1.36 -11.31
CA LEU A 128 20.57 0.60 -11.30
C LEU A 128 21.80 1.47 -11.53
N GLN A 129 21.68 2.50 -12.38
CA GLN A 129 22.80 3.41 -12.70
C GLN A 129 23.36 4.12 -11.46
N THR A 130 22.60 4.24 -10.38
CA THR A 130 23.05 4.81 -9.10
C THR A 130 24.00 3.90 -8.33
N HIS A 131 23.91 2.57 -8.53
CA HIS A 131 24.80 1.58 -7.93
C HIS A 131 26.13 1.45 -8.70
N PHE A 132 26.14 1.86 -9.97
CA PHE A 132 27.30 1.72 -10.87
C PHE A 132 28.14 2.98 -11.01
N ILE A 133 27.96 3.98 -10.13
CA ILE A 133 28.79 5.17 -10.23
C ILE A 133 30.21 4.83 -9.79
N GLN A 134 31.07 4.58 -10.78
CA GLN A 134 32.46 4.24 -10.58
C GLN A 134 33.12 5.39 -9.80
N THR A 135 33.57 5.09 -8.58
CA THR A 135 34.30 6.04 -7.75
C THR A 135 35.75 5.60 -7.67
N LEU A 136 36.66 6.53 -7.98
CA LEU A 136 38.03 6.40 -7.52
C LEU A 136 38.05 6.59 -5.99
N PRO A 137 38.96 5.92 -5.26
CA PRO A 137 39.10 6.14 -3.82
C PRO A 137 39.22 7.64 -3.50
N ASN A 138 38.44 8.12 -2.53
CA ASN A 138 38.42 9.50 -2.05
C ASN A 138 37.90 10.58 -3.04
N GLN A 139 37.17 10.21 -4.09
CA GLN A 139 36.50 11.18 -4.97
C GLN A 139 34.98 11.03 -4.96
N SER A 140 34.26 12.14 -4.82
CA SER A 140 32.81 12.16 -4.97
C SER A 140 32.44 11.87 -6.44
N PRO A 141 31.42 11.04 -6.69
CA PRO A 141 31.03 10.71 -8.05
C PRO A 141 30.43 11.93 -8.78
N ASN A 142 30.79 12.12 -10.05
CA ASN A 142 30.13 13.10 -10.92
C ASN A 142 28.78 12.54 -11.38
N LEU A 143 27.69 13.19 -10.98
CA LEU A 143 26.32 12.75 -11.22
C LEU A 143 25.66 13.42 -12.42
N PHE A 144 26.40 14.17 -13.24
CA PHE A 144 25.78 14.95 -14.33
C PHE A 144 25.00 14.04 -15.27
N SER A 145 25.60 12.94 -15.76
CA SER A 145 24.89 12.00 -16.64
C SER A 145 23.66 11.38 -15.98
N LEU A 146 23.80 10.88 -14.75
CA LEU A 146 22.69 10.26 -14.03
C LEU A 146 21.53 11.25 -13.80
N ILE A 147 21.81 12.44 -13.26
CA ILE A 147 20.73 13.37 -12.89
C ILE A 147 20.20 14.10 -14.12
N VAL A 148 21.06 14.62 -14.99
CA VAL A 148 20.67 15.49 -16.11
C VAL A 148 20.31 14.68 -17.35
N GLU A 149 21.12 13.68 -17.71
CA GLU A 149 20.96 12.95 -18.98
C GLU A 149 19.99 11.76 -18.85
N ASP A 150 19.79 11.22 -17.64
CA ASP A 150 18.90 10.07 -17.39
C ASP A 150 17.64 10.45 -16.58
N ILE A 151 17.78 10.90 -15.34
CA ILE A 151 16.63 11.14 -14.43
C ILE A 151 15.77 12.33 -14.89
N LEU A 152 16.41 13.46 -15.21
CA LEU A 152 15.75 14.69 -15.63
C LEU A 152 15.67 14.84 -17.15
N ALA A 153 16.01 13.79 -17.91
CA ALA A 153 16.13 13.84 -19.37
C ALA A 153 14.87 14.43 -20.05
N ASP A 154 13.72 13.92 -19.63
CA ASP A 154 12.40 14.26 -20.16
C ASP A 154 11.81 15.51 -19.47
N HIS A 155 12.55 16.14 -18.53
CA HIS A 155 12.06 17.30 -17.77
C HIS A 155 12.01 18.56 -18.62
N LEU A 156 10.87 19.24 -18.58
CA LEU A 156 10.67 20.48 -19.33
C LEU A 156 11.37 21.65 -18.66
N VAL A 157 12.20 22.37 -19.42
CA VAL A 157 12.85 23.61 -19.02
C VAL A 157 12.39 24.78 -19.88
N ASN A 158 12.37 25.96 -19.27
CA ASN A 158 12.08 27.20 -19.98
C ASN A 158 13.30 27.63 -20.80
N ILE A 159 13.05 28.01 -22.05
CA ILE A 159 14.04 28.52 -22.98
C ILE A 159 13.63 29.90 -23.43
N LYS A 160 14.57 30.84 -23.36
CA LYS A 160 14.41 32.16 -23.95
C LYS A 160 14.69 32.06 -25.45
N GLY A 161 13.63 32.16 -26.25
CA GLY A 161 13.72 32.29 -27.70
C GLY A 161 13.51 33.74 -28.16
N TYR A 162 13.76 33.98 -29.45
CA TYR A 162 13.50 35.29 -30.09
C TYR A 162 12.01 35.70 -30.06
N SER A 163 11.09 34.73 -29.96
CA SER A 163 9.64 34.92 -29.95
C SER A 163 8.99 34.81 -28.55
N GLY A 164 9.78 34.73 -27.48
CA GLY A 164 9.30 34.60 -26.10
C GLY A 164 9.88 33.37 -25.37
N VAL A 165 9.23 32.96 -24.28
CA VAL A 165 9.63 31.77 -23.49
C VAL A 165 8.86 30.55 -24.00
N SER A 166 9.60 29.50 -24.38
CA SER A 166 9.03 28.18 -24.72
C SER A 166 9.54 27.10 -23.75
N THR A 167 8.87 25.95 -23.72
CA THR A 167 9.32 24.79 -22.92
C THR A 167 9.87 23.70 -23.83
N SER A 168 10.99 23.08 -23.46
CA SER A 168 11.60 21.94 -24.16
C SER A 168 12.15 20.93 -23.17
N GLU A 169 12.35 19.69 -23.62
CA GLU A 169 12.99 18.64 -22.82
C GLU A 169 14.46 18.98 -22.55
N LEU A 170 14.88 18.80 -21.30
CA LEU A 170 16.22 19.12 -20.80
C LEU A 170 17.31 18.41 -21.62
N LEU A 171 17.14 17.12 -21.91
CA LEU A 171 18.10 16.35 -22.69
C LEU A 171 18.20 16.88 -24.12
N SER A 172 17.09 17.26 -24.75
CA SER A 172 17.08 17.83 -26.10
C SER A 172 17.90 19.13 -26.16
N GLU A 173 17.72 20.02 -25.18
CA GLU A 173 18.52 21.24 -25.07
C GLU A 173 19.99 20.96 -24.79
N TRP A 174 20.25 20.00 -23.91
CA TRP A 174 21.61 19.57 -23.65
C TRP A 174 22.29 19.02 -24.92
N LYS A 175 21.61 18.18 -25.71
CA LYS A 175 22.13 17.63 -26.96
C LYS A 175 22.38 18.68 -28.03
N LYS A 176 21.59 19.76 -28.08
CA LYS A 176 21.86 20.93 -28.95
C LYS A 176 23.17 21.64 -28.61
N ILE A 177 23.67 21.49 -27.38
CA ILE A 177 24.99 21.99 -26.96
C ILE A 177 26.05 20.91 -27.14
N GLU A 178 25.81 19.72 -26.60
CA GLU A 178 26.78 18.64 -26.53
C GLU A 178 27.21 18.13 -27.91
N ILE A 179 26.27 17.90 -28.83
CA ILE A 179 26.59 17.34 -30.15
C ILE A 179 27.50 18.30 -30.94
N PRO A 180 27.15 19.59 -31.15
CA PRO A 180 28.01 20.50 -31.90
C PRO A 180 29.36 20.76 -31.20
N MET A 181 29.39 20.78 -29.87
CA MET A 181 30.64 20.96 -29.12
C MET A 181 31.58 19.77 -29.30
N ASN A 182 31.06 18.54 -29.25
CA ASN A 182 31.85 17.33 -29.44
C ASN A 182 32.33 17.13 -30.88
N GLU A 183 31.64 17.69 -31.88
CA GLU A 183 32.15 17.78 -33.26
C GLU A 183 33.46 18.59 -33.35
N ASN A 184 33.72 19.45 -32.36
CA ASN A 184 34.99 20.16 -32.20
C ASN A 184 35.40 21.06 -33.40
N ASP A 185 34.42 21.57 -34.17
CA ASP A 185 34.68 22.53 -35.27
C ASP A 185 34.18 23.94 -34.92
N ALA A 186 35.06 24.74 -34.31
CA ALA A 186 34.77 26.11 -33.88
C ALA A 186 34.40 27.08 -35.03
N ARG A 187 34.62 26.69 -36.29
CA ARG A 187 34.24 27.49 -37.47
C ARG A 187 32.76 27.33 -37.81
N LYS A 188 32.16 26.17 -37.48
CA LYS A 188 30.76 25.90 -37.77
C LYS A 188 29.84 26.84 -36.99
N ARG A 189 28.76 27.26 -37.65
CA ARG A 189 27.70 28.07 -37.03
C ARG A 189 27.05 27.33 -35.85
N SER A 190 26.86 26.02 -35.96
CA SER A 190 26.30 25.16 -34.90
C SER A 190 27.14 25.21 -33.62
N PHE A 191 28.47 25.14 -33.72
CA PHE A 191 29.38 25.26 -32.57
C PHE A 191 29.25 26.63 -31.89
N LYS A 192 29.25 27.72 -32.68
CA LYS A 192 29.11 29.08 -32.13
C LYS A 192 27.76 29.29 -31.42
N ILE A 193 26.68 28.77 -31.99
CA ILE A 193 25.34 28.81 -31.37
C ILE A 193 25.34 28.01 -30.06
N ALA A 194 25.84 26.77 -30.08
CA ALA A 194 25.95 25.93 -28.89
C ALA A 194 26.74 26.62 -27.77
N ARG A 195 27.83 27.32 -28.11
CA ARG A 195 28.65 28.05 -27.14
C ARG A 195 27.88 29.19 -26.48
N ASN A 196 27.14 29.95 -27.29
CA ASN A 196 26.40 31.12 -26.82
C ASN A 196 25.18 30.71 -25.98
N ASN A 197 24.57 29.55 -26.27
CA ASN A 197 23.41 29.05 -25.54
C ASN A 197 23.79 28.29 -24.25
N MET A 198 25.06 27.92 -24.07
CA MET A 198 25.54 27.15 -22.91
C MET A 198 25.27 27.85 -21.56
N PRO A 199 25.53 29.17 -21.39
CA PRO A 199 25.21 29.87 -20.14
C PRO A 199 23.70 29.90 -19.83
N ASP A 200 22.85 30.06 -20.85
CA ASP A 200 21.39 30.06 -20.68
C ASP A 200 20.89 28.68 -20.23
N PHE A 201 21.42 27.61 -20.83
CA PHE A 201 21.13 26.24 -20.39
C PHE A 201 21.59 26.00 -18.95
N GLU A 202 22.81 26.42 -18.59
CA GLU A 202 23.33 26.29 -17.23
C GLU A 202 22.43 27.02 -16.21
N SER A 203 21.97 28.23 -16.55
CA SER A 203 21.04 29.00 -15.71
C SER A 203 19.71 28.27 -15.51
N SER A 204 19.10 27.76 -16.59
CA SER A 204 17.85 26.99 -16.51
C SER A 204 18.03 25.69 -15.72
N LEU A 205 19.16 25.01 -15.89
CA LEU A 205 19.50 23.81 -15.13
C LEU A 205 19.67 24.10 -13.64
N LYS A 206 20.36 25.19 -13.27
CA LYS A 206 20.49 25.62 -11.87
C LYS A 206 19.15 25.92 -11.22
N GLU A 207 18.25 26.60 -11.93
CA GLU A 207 16.90 26.88 -11.44
C GLU A 207 16.11 25.57 -11.21
N LEU A 208 16.17 24.65 -12.17
CA LEU A 208 15.53 23.34 -12.04
C LEU A 208 16.09 22.56 -10.84
N LEU A 209 17.41 22.41 -10.77
CA LEU A 209 18.09 21.70 -9.68
C LEU A 209 17.72 22.29 -8.31
N THR A 210 17.62 23.62 -8.20
CA THR A 210 17.20 24.27 -6.95
C THR A 210 15.79 23.83 -6.53
N LYS A 211 14.84 23.80 -7.47
CA LYS A 211 13.46 23.36 -7.20
C LYS A 211 13.40 21.88 -6.84
N VAL A 212 14.08 21.03 -7.62
CA VAL A 212 14.12 19.57 -7.40
C VAL A 212 14.74 19.25 -6.05
N PHE A 213 15.88 19.86 -5.70
CA PHE A 213 16.55 19.56 -4.44
C PHE A 213 15.82 20.15 -3.21
N SER A 214 15.05 21.22 -3.40
CA SER A 214 14.12 21.70 -2.36
C SER A 214 13.03 20.67 -2.06
N GLU A 215 12.39 20.11 -3.09
CA GLU A 215 11.39 19.03 -2.90
C GLU A 215 12.03 17.74 -2.38
N LEU A 216 13.23 17.39 -2.85
CA LEU A 216 13.98 16.23 -2.36
C LEU A 216 14.19 16.31 -0.85
N ARG A 217 14.68 17.45 -0.33
CA ARG A 217 14.90 17.64 1.11
C ARG A 217 13.62 17.40 1.89
N ARG A 218 12.50 17.95 1.43
CA ARG A 218 11.19 17.76 2.06
C ARG A 218 10.81 16.27 2.10
N ILE A 219 10.96 15.56 0.98
CA ILE A 219 10.65 14.13 0.89
C ILE A 219 11.55 13.31 1.83
N ILE A 220 12.87 13.53 1.81
CA ILE A 220 13.82 12.81 2.67
C ILE A 220 13.52 13.03 4.15
N GLN A 221 13.29 14.28 4.56
CA GLN A 221 13.05 14.60 5.96
C GLN A 221 11.71 14.09 6.48
N GLN A 222 10.69 14.05 5.62
CA GLN A 222 9.33 13.64 5.99
C GLN A 222 9.15 12.12 6.00
N TYR A 223 9.76 11.40 5.05
CA TYR A 223 9.47 9.99 4.80
C TYR A 223 10.61 9.03 5.14
N PHE A 224 11.85 9.53 5.20
CA PHE A 224 13.05 8.71 5.39
C PHE A 224 13.80 9.11 6.66
N ASP A 225 14.93 9.82 6.54
CA ASP A 225 15.81 10.17 7.67
C ASP A 225 15.86 11.70 7.85
N PRO A 226 15.25 12.26 8.91
CA PRO A 226 15.22 13.70 9.14
C PRO A 226 16.59 14.30 9.46
N LYS A 227 17.61 13.49 9.74
CA LYS A 227 18.98 13.95 10.01
C LYS A 227 19.80 14.08 8.72
N LEU A 228 19.31 13.55 7.61
CA LEU A 228 20.02 13.57 6.33
C LEU A 228 19.61 14.81 5.53
N GLU A 229 20.58 15.65 5.21
CA GLU A 229 20.40 16.82 4.35
C GLU A 229 21.21 16.61 3.08
N ILE A 230 20.59 16.90 1.94
CA ILE A 230 21.19 16.70 0.62
C ILE A 230 20.93 17.94 -0.22
N ASP A 231 22.02 18.50 -0.73
CA ASP A 231 22.06 19.59 -1.68
C ASP A 231 22.85 19.16 -2.93
N VAL A 232 22.78 19.99 -3.97
CA VAL A 232 23.48 19.77 -5.23
C VAL A 232 24.36 20.95 -5.59
N ARG A 233 25.52 20.64 -6.13
CA ARG A 233 26.50 21.62 -6.60
C ARG A 233 26.85 21.32 -8.04
N LEU A 234 26.44 22.23 -8.93
CA LEU A 234 26.82 22.23 -10.34
C LEU A 234 28.04 23.16 -10.53
N SER A 235 29.17 22.59 -10.96
CA SER A 235 30.30 23.38 -11.45
C SER A 235 29.95 24.07 -12.77
N GLU A 236 30.64 25.16 -13.08
CA GLU A 236 30.52 25.86 -14.36
C GLU A 236 30.65 24.88 -15.55
N ILE A 237 29.66 24.89 -16.45
CA ILE A 237 29.69 24.09 -17.66
C ILE A 237 30.50 24.88 -18.68
N LYS A 238 31.64 24.31 -19.12
CA LYS A 238 32.53 25.01 -20.05
C LYS A 238 33.18 24.08 -21.05
N PHE A 239 33.52 24.65 -22.20
CA PHE A 239 34.35 23.96 -23.18
C PHE A 239 35.83 24.23 -22.87
N ASP A 240 36.57 23.16 -22.58
CA ASP A 240 38.02 23.22 -22.40
C ASP A 240 38.74 23.15 -23.74
N TRP A 241 39.42 24.24 -24.09
CA TRP A 241 40.15 24.38 -25.34
C TRP A 241 41.39 23.50 -25.43
N ASN A 242 41.96 23.08 -24.29
CA ASN A 242 43.13 22.22 -24.27
C ASN A 242 42.75 20.77 -24.56
N THR A 243 41.74 20.26 -23.85
CA THR A 243 41.29 18.87 -24.01
C THR A 243 40.26 18.69 -25.12
N ARG A 244 39.69 19.78 -25.66
CA ARG A 244 38.58 19.79 -26.63
C ARG A 244 37.38 18.97 -26.15
N LYS A 245 37.04 19.15 -24.87
CA LYS A 245 35.95 18.48 -24.19
C LYS A 245 35.12 19.47 -23.40
N ILE A 246 33.85 19.13 -23.22
CA ILE A 246 32.97 19.84 -22.31
C ILE A 246 33.24 19.33 -20.90
N ILE A 247 33.57 20.25 -19.99
CA ILE A 247 33.63 20.00 -18.56
C ILE A 247 32.22 20.23 -18.00
N LYS A 248 31.65 19.18 -17.41
CA LYS A 248 30.33 19.17 -16.78
C LYS A 248 30.43 18.34 -15.50
N GLU A 249 30.34 19.00 -14.35
CA GLU A 249 30.50 18.34 -13.05
C GLU A 249 29.35 18.68 -12.12
N LEU A 250 28.67 17.65 -11.63
CA LEU A 250 27.55 17.75 -10.71
C LEU A 250 27.81 16.84 -9.51
N TYR A 251 27.85 17.42 -8.31
CA TYR A 251 28.12 16.70 -7.08
C TYR A 251 27.00 16.90 -6.06
N LEU A 252 26.86 15.95 -5.14
CA LEU A 252 25.99 16.10 -3.98
C LEU A 252 26.77 16.63 -2.79
N ASP A 253 26.19 17.60 -2.11
CA ASP A 253 26.64 18.05 -0.80
C ASP A 253 25.76 17.38 0.25
N VAL A 254 26.34 16.46 1.03
CA VAL A 254 25.61 15.67 2.04
C VAL A 254 25.99 16.13 3.43
N LYS A 255 25.00 16.35 4.30
CA LYS A 255 25.20 16.50 5.74
C LYS A 255 24.38 15.46 6.50
N TYR A 256 24.93 15.01 7.62
CA TYR A 256 24.24 14.15 8.56
C TYR A 256 24.30 14.76 9.96
N ALA A 257 23.14 14.99 10.57
CA ALA A 257 23.01 15.63 11.88
C ALA A 257 23.80 16.95 11.95
N GLY A 258 23.70 17.77 10.91
CA GLY A 258 24.37 19.08 10.78
C GLY A 258 25.87 19.03 10.43
N LYS A 259 26.48 17.84 10.28
CA LYS A 259 27.89 17.71 9.90
C LYS A 259 28.06 17.30 8.44
N ALA A 260 28.95 17.99 7.72
CA ALA A 260 29.28 17.66 6.34
C ALA A 260 29.92 16.27 6.23
N ILE A 261 29.54 15.51 5.20
CA ILE A 261 30.03 14.17 4.89
C ILE A 261 30.75 14.22 3.53
N PRO A 262 32.09 14.40 3.50
CA PRO A 262 32.84 14.56 2.25
C PRO A 262 32.82 13.31 1.35
N SER A 263 32.90 12.11 1.95
CA SER A 263 32.87 10.83 1.25
C SER A 263 31.53 10.13 1.49
N TYR A 264 30.45 10.75 1.03
CA TYR A 264 29.10 10.24 1.29
C TYR A 264 28.87 8.83 0.70
N GLN A 265 29.54 8.47 -0.38
CA GLN A 265 29.43 7.14 -0.99
C GLN A 265 29.87 5.99 -0.07
N THR A 266 30.76 6.25 0.90
CA THR A 266 31.16 5.27 1.92
C THR A 266 30.33 5.36 3.19
N PHE A 267 29.61 6.47 3.39
CA PHE A 267 28.80 6.73 4.58
C PHE A 267 27.33 6.33 4.39
N ILE A 268 26.80 6.53 3.18
CA ILE A 268 25.45 6.20 2.78
C ILE A 268 25.43 4.74 2.34
N ASN A 269 24.66 3.91 3.04
CA ASN A 269 24.46 2.52 2.66
C ASN A 269 23.56 2.39 1.40
N GLU A 270 23.49 1.19 0.84
CA GLU A 270 22.72 0.89 -0.38
C GLU A 270 21.22 1.27 -0.25
N ALA A 271 20.64 1.02 0.92
CA ALA A 271 19.28 1.43 1.23
C ALA A 271 19.09 2.95 1.07
N ARG A 272 19.98 3.76 1.65
CA ARG A 272 19.87 5.23 1.53
C ARG A 272 20.16 5.72 0.11
N LEU A 273 21.03 5.05 -0.66
CA LEU A 273 21.29 5.40 -2.07
C LEU A 273 20.07 5.14 -2.96
N SER A 274 19.40 3.99 -2.82
CA SER A 274 18.17 3.70 -3.57
C SER A 274 17.03 4.65 -3.19
N ALA A 275 16.87 4.96 -1.91
CA ALA A 275 15.91 5.97 -1.44
C ALA A 275 16.17 7.35 -2.03
N LEU A 276 17.43 7.77 -2.08
CA LEU A 276 17.85 9.04 -2.66
C LEU A 276 17.51 9.13 -4.14
N ALA A 277 17.86 8.11 -4.92
CA ALA A 277 17.62 8.09 -6.35
C ALA A 277 16.11 8.15 -6.69
N ILE A 278 15.28 7.36 -5.99
CA ILE A 278 13.81 7.44 -6.12
C ILE A 278 13.33 8.85 -5.75
N SER A 279 13.84 9.40 -4.65
CA SER A 279 13.38 10.69 -4.15
C SER A 279 13.75 11.84 -5.08
N ILE A 280 14.91 11.80 -5.76
CA ILE A 280 15.28 12.81 -6.77
C ILE A 280 14.28 12.77 -7.93
N TYR A 281 13.99 11.57 -8.43
CA TYR A 281 13.05 11.40 -9.53
C TYR A 281 11.62 11.86 -9.15
N LEU A 282 11.13 11.44 -7.98
CA LEU A 282 9.81 11.85 -7.50
C LEU A 282 9.75 13.36 -7.22
N ALA A 283 10.83 13.95 -6.68
CA ALA A 283 10.92 15.40 -6.48
C ALA A 283 10.87 16.16 -7.81
N ALA A 284 11.54 15.65 -8.86
CA ALA A 284 11.46 16.23 -10.20
C ALA A 284 10.05 16.16 -10.79
N LEU A 285 9.32 15.08 -10.58
CA LEU A 285 7.92 15.02 -11.02
C LEU A 285 7.04 16.07 -10.33
N LYS A 286 7.36 16.41 -9.09
CA LYS A 286 6.65 17.44 -8.34
C LYS A 286 6.94 18.86 -8.82
N THR A 287 7.99 19.08 -9.61
CA THR A 287 8.30 20.41 -10.17
C THR A 287 7.55 20.73 -11.46
N TYR A 288 6.85 19.76 -12.06
CA TYR A 288 5.99 20.03 -13.21
C TYR A 288 4.77 20.89 -12.85
N PRO A 289 4.22 21.67 -13.81
CA PRO A 289 2.97 22.39 -13.61
C PRO A 289 1.77 21.42 -13.68
N ILE A 290 1.63 20.57 -12.66
CA ILE A 290 0.66 19.46 -12.62
C ILE A 290 -0.79 19.95 -12.83
N ALA A 291 -1.11 21.17 -12.38
CA ALA A 291 -2.41 21.81 -12.59
C ALA A 291 -2.80 22.01 -14.06
N ALA A 292 -1.84 21.98 -14.98
CA ALA A 292 -2.09 22.15 -16.42
C ALA A 292 -2.71 20.91 -17.09
N SER A 293 -2.80 19.76 -16.41
CA SER A 293 -3.42 18.55 -16.93
C SER A 293 -4.45 17.98 -15.97
N GLU A 294 -5.57 17.53 -16.53
CA GLU A 294 -6.59 16.74 -15.82
C GLU A 294 -6.29 15.24 -15.79
N LEU A 295 -5.39 14.77 -16.66
CA LEU A 295 -4.90 13.39 -16.69
C LEU A 295 -3.44 13.37 -16.21
N ARG A 296 -3.19 12.69 -15.10
CA ARG A 296 -1.88 12.61 -14.45
C ARG A 296 -1.58 11.15 -14.17
N VAL A 297 -0.49 10.63 -14.73
CA VAL A 297 -0.13 9.21 -14.64
C VAL A 297 1.27 9.10 -14.06
N LEU A 298 1.45 8.22 -13.08
CA LEU A 298 2.76 7.80 -12.61
C LEU A 298 2.85 6.28 -12.73
N PHE A 299 3.73 5.79 -13.61
CA PHE A 299 4.02 4.37 -13.78
C PHE A 299 5.39 4.04 -13.20
N LEU A 300 5.42 3.11 -12.24
CA LEU A 300 6.60 2.50 -11.65
C LEU A 300 6.75 1.06 -12.14
N ASP A 301 7.68 0.80 -13.05
CA ASP A 301 7.96 -0.55 -13.56
C ASP A 301 9.11 -1.19 -12.79
N ASP A 302 8.80 -2.30 -12.12
CA ASP A 302 9.78 -3.19 -11.49
C ASP A 302 10.67 -2.48 -10.44
N ILE A 303 10.17 -1.38 -9.86
CA ILE A 303 10.92 -0.46 -9.00
C ILE A 303 11.45 -1.12 -7.70
N PHE A 304 10.89 -2.27 -7.32
CA PHE A 304 11.15 -2.92 -6.05
C PHE A 304 12.32 -3.90 -6.05
N ILE A 305 12.83 -4.26 -7.23
CA ILE A 305 13.89 -5.28 -7.40
C ILE A 305 15.20 -4.91 -6.70
N GLY A 306 15.47 -3.60 -6.54
CA GLY A 306 16.61 -3.10 -5.77
C GLY A 306 16.22 -2.14 -4.66
N LEU A 307 14.96 -2.17 -4.21
CA LEU A 307 14.53 -1.34 -3.09
C LEU A 307 14.66 -2.11 -1.77
N ASP A 308 15.52 -1.61 -0.90
CA ASP A 308 15.66 -2.12 0.46
C ASP A 308 14.31 -2.16 1.19
N THR A 309 14.08 -3.22 1.96
CA THR A 309 12.86 -3.45 2.75
C THR A 309 12.46 -2.25 3.60
N SER A 310 13.42 -1.51 4.18
CA SER A 310 13.15 -0.33 5.01
C SER A 310 12.52 0.83 4.23
N ASN A 311 12.75 0.90 2.91
CA ASN A 311 12.29 2.00 2.06
C ASN A 311 10.95 1.73 1.40
N ARG A 312 10.46 0.49 1.44
CA ARG A 312 9.28 0.09 0.67
C ARG A 312 8.01 0.76 1.21
N VAL A 313 7.79 0.75 2.53
CA VAL A 313 6.65 1.48 3.16
C VAL A 313 6.76 3.00 2.99
N PRO A 314 7.92 3.64 3.19
CA PRO A 314 8.12 5.05 2.83
C PRO A 314 7.70 5.38 1.39
N LEU A 315 8.06 4.56 0.40
CA LEU A 315 7.64 4.77 -0.98
C LEU A 315 6.11 4.73 -1.13
N LEU A 316 5.44 3.73 -0.54
CA LEU A 316 3.97 3.65 -0.59
C LEU A 316 3.31 4.89 0.06
N LYS A 317 3.86 5.39 1.17
CA LYS A 317 3.41 6.63 1.81
C LYS A 317 3.58 7.84 0.90
N ILE A 318 4.72 7.97 0.23
CA ILE A 318 4.96 9.05 -0.75
C ILE A 318 3.93 8.97 -1.88
N LEU A 319 3.72 7.80 -2.48
CA LEU A 319 2.74 7.65 -3.57
C LEU A 319 1.34 8.09 -3.13
N LYS A 320 0.90 7.68 -1.93
CA LYS A 320 -0.40 8.09 -1.39
C LYS A 320 -0.50 9.59 -1.13
N GLN A 321 0.45 10.13 -0.37
CA GLN A 321 0.35 11.49 0.19
C GLN A 321 0.78 12.57 -0.79
N GLU A 322 1.71 12.27 -1.69
CA GLU A 322 2.32 13.24 -2.60
C GLU A 322 1.76 13.16 -4.02
N PHE A 323 1.33 11.98 -4.47
CA PHE A 323 0.88 11.79 -5.85
C PHE A 323 -0.62 11.53 -5.96
N MET A 324 -1.15 10.51 -5.26
CA MET A 324 -2.59 10.21 -5.29
C MET A 324 -3.42 11.39 -4.77
N ALA A 325 -2.99 12.01 -3.67
CA ALA A 325 -3.61 13.22 -3.13
C ALA A 325 -3.60 14.41 -4.11
N ASN A 326 -2.65 14.42 -5.05
CA ASN A 326 -2.54 15.42 -6.12
C ASN A 326 -3.11 14.91 -7.47
N GLY A 327 -3.99 13.92 -7.44
CA GLY A 327 -4.76 13.47 -8.61
C GLY A 327 -4.00 12.60 -9.61
N PHE A 328 -2.86 12.02 -9.22
CA PHE A 328 -2.19 11.03 -10.07
C PHE A 328 -2.87 9.67 -9.99
N GLN A 329 -3.09 9.07 -11.16
CA GLN A 329 -3.35 7.64 -11.28
C GLN A 329 -2.02 6.88 -11.25
N ILE A 330 -1.84 6.04 -10.23
CA ILE A 330 -0.62 5.27 -10.01
C ILE A 330 -0.73 3.90 -10.68
N PHE A 331 0.30 3.55 -11.44
CA PHE A 331 0.52 2.24 -12.04
C PHE A 331 1.80 1.66 -11.45
N ILE A 332 1.73 0.42 -11.00
CA ILE A 332 2.86 -0.29 -10.40
C ILE A 332 2.93 -1.66 -11.03
N SER A 333 4.09 -2.06 -11.55
CA SER A 333 4.38 -3.45 -11.91
C SER A 333 5.54 -4.00 -11.11
N THR A 334 5.47 -5.29 -10.79
CA THR A 334 6.55 -6.02 -10.10
C THR A 334 6.53 -7.49 -10.49
N TYR A 335 7.72 -8.11 -10.61
CA TYR A 335 7.83 -9.58 -10.61
C TYR A 335 7.90 -10.18 -9.21
N ASP A 336 8.19 -9.37 -8.18
CA ASP A 336 8.30 -9.86 -6.80
C ASP A 336 6.90 -10.13 -6.22
N ARG A 337 6.59 -11.41 -6.01
CA ARG A 337 5.29 -11.89 -5.49
C ARG A 337 5.06 -11.47 -4.05
N GLU A 338 6.08 -11.57 -3.20
CA GLU A 338 5.97 -11.17 -1.80
C GLU A 338 5.62 -9.68 -1.74
N TRP A 339 6.33 -8.88 -2.53
CA TRP A 339 6.10 -7.44 -2.53
C TRP A 339 4.75 -7.04 -3.12
N PHE A 340 4.30 -7.71 -4.20
CA PHE A 340 2.96 -7.49 -4.72
C PHE A 340 1.89 -7.66 -3.63
N GLU A 341 1.99 -8.72 -2.83
CA GLU A 341 1.05 -8.97 -1.72
C GLU A 341 1.20 -7.94 -0.59
N VAL A 342 2.41 -7.51 -0.26
CA VAL A 342 2.62 -6.45 0.76
C VAL A 342 2.02 -5.12 0.30
N ALA A 343 2.29 -4.69 -0.93
CA ALA A 343 1.75 -3.45 -1.48
C ALA A 343 0.21 -3.49 -1.56
N ARG A 344 -0.33 -4.61 -2.07
CA ARG A 344 -1.77 -4.87 -2.10
C ARG A 344 -2.40 -4.73 -0.72
N ASN A 345 -1.89 -5.47 0.27
CA ASN A 345 -2.41 -5.43 1.64
C ASN A 345 -2.31 -4.01 2.24
N TRP A 346 -1.20 -3.31 2.01
CA TRP A 346 -1.03 -1.94 2.49
C TRP A 346 -2.06 -0.99 1.88
N PHE A 347 -2.28 -1.05 0.56
CA PHE A 347 -3.29 -0.21 -0.11
C PHE A 347 -4.71 -0.54 0.33
N GLU A 348 -5.04 -1.81 0.59
CA GLU A 348 -6.34 -2.23 1.13
C GLU A 348 -6.57 -1.64 2.53
N VAL A 349 -5.58 -1.75 3.43
CA VAL A 349 -5.64 -1.16 4.79
C VAL A 349 -5.78 0.36 4.74
N GLU A 350 -5.04 1.01 3.85
CA GLU A 350 -5.03 2.46 3.66
C GLU A 350 -6.23 2.98 2.85
N LYS A 351 -7.14 2.08 2.46
CA LYS A 351 -8.38 2.32 1.68
C LYS A 351 -8.13 2.98 0.32
N CYS A 352 -6.96 2.72 -0.27
CA CYS A 352 -6.63 3.14 -1.62
C CYS A 352 -7.29 2.19 -2.63
N GLN A 353 -7.98 2.75 -3.63
CA GLN A 353 -8.68 1.94 -4.63
C GLN A 353 -7.70 1.47 -5.71
N PHE A 354 -7.38 0.18 -5.73
CA PHE A 354 -6.52 -0.44 -6.73
C PHE A 354 -7.27 -1.55 -7.47
N LYS A 355 -7.06 -1.64 -8.78
CA LYS A 355 -7.31 -2.85 -9.56
C LYS A 355 -6.02 -3.66 -9.58
N TYR A 356 -6.16 -4.97 -9.42
CA TYR A 356 -5.05 -5.92 -9.46
C TYR A 356 -5.06 -6.70 -10.77
N LEU A 357 -3.89 -7.00 -11.31
CA LEU A 357 -3.68 -7.84 -12.49
C LEU A 357 -2.54 -8.82 -12.22
N GLU A 358 -2.67 -10.06 -12.69
CA GLU A 358 -1.56 -11.00 -12.77
C GLU A 358 -1.24 -11.34 -14.23
N MET A 359 0.04 -11.42 -14.56
CA MET A 359 0.52 -11.70 -15.91
C MET A 359 1.54 -12.84 -15.90
N TYR A 360 1.31 -13.83 -16.74
CA TYR A 360 2.17 -15.01 -16.90
C TYR A 360 2.59 -15.16 -18.37
N ILE A 361 3.50 -16.09 -18.61
CA ILE A 361 3.87 -16.59 -19.91
C ILE A 361 3.12 -17.90 -20.11
N GLU A 362 2.53 -18.08 -21.28
CA GLU A 362 2.26 -19.44 -21.74
C GLU A 362 3.51 -19.93 -22.46
N ASP A 363 4.17 -20.94 -21.89
CA ASP A 363 5.32 -21.60 -22.50
C ASP A 363 4.81 -22.66 -23.48
N ASN A 364 5.02 -22.45 -24.77
CA ASN A 364 4.79 -23.53 -25.72
C ASN A 364 6.01 -24.46 -25.70
N ILE A 365 5.79 -25.76 -25.51
CA ILE A 365 6.85 -26.78 -25.52
C ILE A 365 7.58 -26.79 -26.88
N ASP A 366 6.92 -26.33 -27.95
CA ASP A 366 7.54 -26.15 -29.27
C ASP A 366 8.52 -24.95 -29.28
N PRO A 367 9.85 -25.19 -29.43
CA PRO A 367 10.86 -24.13 -29.44
C PRO A 367 10.76 -23.18 -30.65
N THR A 368 9.92 -23.50 -31.64
CA THR A 368 9.68 -22.64 -32.81
C THR A 368 8.50 -21.68 -32.62
N THR A 369 7.72 -21.86 -31.55
CA THR A 369 6.64 -20.93 -31.20
C THR A 369 7.11 -19.97 -30.12
N PRO A 370 6.96 -18.65 -30.31
CA PRO A 370 7.31 -17.71 -29.27
C PRO A 370 6.33 -17.77 -28.10
N ASP A 371 6.89 -17.61 -26.90
CA ASP A 371 6.14 -17.32 -25.69
C ASP A 371 5.24 -16.11 -25.88
N TYR A 372 4.02 -16.16 -25.32
CA TYR A 372 3.10 -15.02 -25.35
C TYR A 372 2.56 -14.68 -23.96
N PRO A 373 2.31 -13.38 -23.70
CA PRO A 373 1.67 -12.94 -22.48
C PRO A 373 0.30 -13.60 -22.27
N VAL A 374 0.06 -14.07 -21.04
CA VAL A 374 -1.26 -14.46 -20.54
C VAL A 374 -1.67 -13.50 -19.44
N ILE A 375 -2.81 -12.86 -19.65
CA ILE A 375 -3.39 -11.95 -18.66
C ILE A 375 -4.40 -12.73 -17.83
N ILE A 376 -4.09 -12.93 -16.55
CA ILE A 376 -5.01 -13.52 -15.59
C ILE A 376 -5.62 -12.37 -14.77
N LEU A 377 -6.91 -12.11 -15.00
CA LEU A 377 -7.65 -11.25 -14.11
C LEU A 377 -7.76 -11.98 -12.76
N PRO A 378 -7.32 -11.38 -11.64
CA PRO A 378 -7.42 -12.03 -10.34
C PRO A 378 -8.90 -12.25 -10.01
N VAL A 379 -9.30 -13.51 -10.11
CA VAL A 379 -10.61 -14.01 -9.69
C VAL A 379 -10.52 -14.31 -8.20
N ASP A 380 -11.42 -13.75 -7.41
CA ASP A 380 -11.45 -14.05 -5.99
C ASP A 380 -11.75 -15.54 -5.74
N ASN A 381 -11.42 -16.04 -4.55
CA ASN A 381 -11.53 -17.46 -4.27
C ASN A 381 -12.99 -17.97 -4.28
N ILE A 382 -13.99 -17.13 -4.01
CA ILE A 382 -15.41 -17.53 -4.12
C ILE A 382 -15.76 -17.73 -5.59
N THR A 383 -15.34 -16.81 -6.46
CA THR A 383 -15.60 -16.91 -7.89
C THR A 383 -14.86 -18.12 -8.51
N LYS A 384 -13.59 -18.36 -8.14
CA LYS A 384 -12.85 -19.59 -8.53
C LYS A 384 -13.57 -20.85 -8.06
N ALA A 385 -14.03 -20.85 -6.81
CA ALA A 385 -14.78 -21.99 -6.28
C ALA A 385 -16.05 -22.24 -7.12
N ASN A 386 -16.75 -21.18 -7.54
CA ASN A 386 -17.98 -21.30 -8.33
C ASN A 386 -17.71 -21.87 -9.72
N GLU A 387 -16.60 -21.47 -10.36
CA GLU A 387 -16.14 -22.04 -11.63
C GLU A 387 -15.86 -23.54 -11.51
N TYR A 388 -15.06 -23.95 -10.51
CA TYR A 388 -14.78 -25.36 -10.26
C TYR A 388 -16.04 -26.15 -9.90
N PHE A 389 -16.95 -25.57 -9.12
CA PHE A 389 -18.23 -26.19 -8.77
C PHE A 389 -19.10 -26.43 -10.01
N LYS A 390 -19.17 -25.46 -10.93
CA LYS A 390 -19.87 -25.62 -12.22
C LYS A 390 -19.23 -26.72 -13.07
N ALA A 391 -17.90 -26.79 -13.08
CA ALA A 391 -17.11 -27.83 -13.75
C ALA A 391 -17.12 -29.20 -13.04
N LYS A 392 -17.87 -29.37 -11.94
CA LYS A 392 -17.94 -30.60 -11.12
C LYS A 392 -16.61 -31.01 -10.46
N ARG A 393 -15.66 -30.07 -10.37
CA ARG A 393 -14.37 -30.21 -9.68
C ARG A 393 -14.53 -29.84 -8.20
N TYR A 394 -15.22 -30.71 -7.46
CA TYR A 394 -15.60 -30.45 -6.06
C TYR A 394 -14.41 -30.30 -5.09
N PRO A 395 -13.32 -31.07 -5.20
CA PRO A 395 -12.13 -30.86 -4.37
C PRO A 395 -11.54 -29.45 -4.51
N GLU A 396 -11.38 -28.98 -5.73
CA GLU A 396 -10.82 -27.66 -6.04
C GLU A 396 -11.77 -26.54 -5.60
N ALA A 397 -13.08 -26.74 -5.78
CA ALA A 397 -14.09 -25.82 -5.25
C ALA A 397 -14.01 -25.72 -3.71
N GLY A 398 -13.90 -26.85 -3.01
CA GLY A 398 -13.72 -26.89 -1.56
C GLY A 398 -12.44 -26.20 -1.09
N TYR A 399 -11.34 -26.40 -1.80
CA TYR A 399 -10.05 -25.77 -1.51
C TYR A 399 -10.12 -24.25 -1.64
N CYS A 400 -10.70 -23.77 -2.74
CA CYS A 400 -10.93 -22.34 -2.94
C CYS A 400 -11.87 -21.76 -1.86
N LEU A 401 -12.94 -22.47 -1.48
CA LEU A 401 -13.82 -22.04 -0.39
C LEU A 401 -13.09 -21.96 0.95
N ARG A 402 -12.17 -22.88 1.25
CA ARG A 402 -11.32 -22.78 2.44
C ARG A 402 -10.52 -21.49 2.43
N LYS A 403 -9.82 -21.20 1.32
CA LYS A 403 -9.02 -19.98 1.17
C LYS A 403 -9.88 -18.72 1.29
N ALA A 404 -11.10 -18.75 0.75
CA ALA A 404 -12.07 -17.67 0.91
C ALA A 404 -12.45 -17.46 2.39
N CYS A 405 -12.84 -18.53 3.09
CA CYS A 405 -13.19 -18.48 4.52
C CYS A 405 -12.02 -17.99 5.39
N GLU A 406 -10.79 -18.47 5.15
CA GLU A 406 -9.57 -18.01 5.84
C GLU A 406 -9.41 -16.49 5.70
N SER A 407 -9.54 -15.97 4.48
CA SER A 407 -9.45 -14.53 4.20
C SER A 407 -10.57 -13.73 4.87
N ILE A 408 -11.82 -14.19 4.77
CA ILE A 408 -12.98 -13.53 5.37
C ILE A 408 -12.82 -13.43 6.89
N VAL A 409 -12.53 -14.55 7.57
CA VAL A 409 -12.37 -14.58 9.03
C VAL A 409 -11.20 -13.71 9.46
N LYS A 410 -10.08 -13.76 8.73
CA LYS A 410 -8.92 -12.89 9.00
C LYS A 410 -9.27 -11.40 8.90
N ASN A 411 -10.15 -11.00 7.97
CA ASN A 411 -10.60 -9.61 7.82
C ASN A 411 -11.58 -9.16 8.91
N LEU A 412 -12.34 -10.08 9.50
CA LEU A 412 -13.23 -9.80 10.64
C LEU A 412 -12.48 -9.55 11.95
N LEU A 413 -11.27 -10.07 12.09
CA LEU A 413 -10.47 -9.95 13.30
C LEU A 413 -9.72 -8.60 13.40
N PRO A 414 -9.65 -7.97 14.58
CA PRO A 414 -8.67 -6.95 14.88
C PRO A 414 -7.24 -7.52 14.87
N ASP A 415 -6.22 -6.71 14.57
CA ASP A 415 -4.84 -7.20 14.35
C ASP A 415 -4.25 -7.94 15.56
N VAL A 416 -4.61 -7.54 16.78
CA VAL A 416 -4.18 -8.22 18.03
C VAL A 416 -4.69 -9.66 18.15
N TYR A 417 -5.76 -10.02 17.42
CA TYR A 417 -6.30 -11.37 17.34
C TYR A 417 -5.76 -12.18 16.16
N LYS A 418 -4.92 -11.58 15.31
CA LYS A 418 -4.31 -12.25 14.15
C LYS A 418 -2.96 -12.86 14.47
N VAL A 419 -2.52 -12.81 15.72
CA VAL A 419 -1.21 -13.32 16.17
C VAL A 419 -1.37 -14.29 17.34
N THR A 420 -0.46 -15.25 17.44
CA THR A 420 -0.33 -16.15 18.59
C THR A 420 0.29 -15.41 19.78
N THR A 421 0.27 -16.04 20.96
CA THR A 421 0.94 -15.53 22.17
C THR A 421 2.44 -15.28 21.96
N ASP A 422 3.07 -16.03 21.06
CA ASP A 422 4.49 -15.91 20.73
C ASP A 422 4.75 -14.90 19.60
N GLY A 423 3.72 -14.17 19.17
CA GLY A 423 3.80 -13.12 18.14
C GLY A 423 3.79 -13.63 16.70
N GLN A 424 3.53 -14.91 16.44
CA GLN A 424 3.44 -15.44 15.08
C GLN A 424 2.08 -15.14 14.46
N VAL A 425 2.05 -14.79 13.17
CA VAL A 425 0.79 -14.51 12.45
C VAL A 425 0.00 -15.80 12.23
N LEU A 426 -1.27 -15.78 12.60
CA LEU A 426 -2.21 -16.86 12.34
C LEU A 426 -2.58 -16.91 10.85
N THR A 427 -2.35 -18.07 10.26
CA THR A 427 -2.64 -18.35 8.84
C THR A 427 -3.69 -19.44 8.67
N GLU A 428 -3.83 -20.34 9.64
CA GLU A 428 -4.76 -21.46 9.56
C GLU A 428 -6.17 -21.07 9.98
N LEU A 429 -7.17 -21.58 9.25
CA LEU A 429 -8.58 -21.37 9.53
C LEU A 429 -8.96 -21.67 10.99
N ASP A 430 -8.39 -22.72 11.58
CA ASP A 430 -8.71 -23.11 12.95
C ASP A 430 -8.24 -22.10 13.99
N GLY A 431 -7.01 -21.61 13.84
CA GLY A 431 -6.49 -20.55 14.69
C GLY A 431 -7.33 -19.27 14.57
N LEU A 432 -7.65 -18.88 13.34
CA LEU A 432 -8.47 -17.70 13.05
C LEU A 432 -9.89 -17.82 13.64
N MET A 433 -10.54 -18.97 13.48
CA MET A 433 -11.88 -19.21 14.02
C MET A 433 -11.89 -19.19 15.54
N ASN A 434 -10.90 -19.79 16.19
CA ASN A 434 -10.81 -19.76 17.66
C ASN A 434 -10.65 -18.33 18.18
N GLN A 435 -9.87 -17.50 17.49
CA GLN A 435 -9.73 -16.09 17.85
C GLN A 435 -11.01 -15.28 17.62
N LEU A 436 -11.78 -15.61 16.56
CA LEU A 436 -13.07 -14.98 16.32
C LEU A 436 -14.04 -15.31 17.47
N VAL A 437 -14.14 -16.58 17.86
CA VAL A 437 -14.98 -17.00 19.00
C VAL A 437 -14.56 -16.28 20.28
N LYS A 438 -13.24 -16.23 20.55
CA LYS A 438 -12.68 -15.54 21.71
C LYS A 438 -13.00 -14.04 21.69
N LEU A 439 -12.98 -13.38 20.53
CA LEU A 439 -13.34 -11.97 20.40
C LEU A 439 -14.80 -11.70 20.80
N TYR A 440 -15.74 -12.56 20.40
CA TYR A 440 -17.14 -12.46 20.83
C TYR A 440 -17.27 -12.64 22.36
N GLU A 441 -16.59 -13.65 22.92
CA GLU A 441 -16.59 -13.91 24.37
C GLU A 441 -16.04 -12.72 25.17
N GLU A 442 -14.85 -12.25 24.83
CA GLU A 442 -14.21 -11.14 25.54
C GLU A 442 -14.93 -9.81 25.35
N SER A 443 -15.64 -9.63 24.24
CA SER A 443 -16.47 -8.43 24.00
C SER A 443 -17.83 -8.51 24.66
N ASN A 444 -18.18 -9.63 25.31
CA ASN A 444 -19.50 -9.88 25.89
C ASN A 444 -20.64 -9.74 24.86
N ILE A 445 -20.41 -10.23 23.64
CA ILE A 445 -21.37 -10.20 22.54
C ILE A 445 -21.88 -11.63 22.30
N PRO A 446 -23.21 -11.83 22.14
CA PRO A 446 -23.75 -13.12 21.76
C PRO A 446 -23.11 -13.62 20.46
N LYS A 447 -22.48 -14.78 20.52
CA LYS A 447 -21.97 -15.46 19.34
C LYS A 447 -23.13 -15.84 18.41
N PRO A 448 -22.99 -15.77 17.08
CA PRO A 448 -23.95 -16.35 16.15
C PRO A 448 -23.89 -17.90 16.25
N PRO A 449 -24.81 -18.57 16.97
CA PRO A 449 -24.62 -19.97 17.39
C PRO A 449 -24.61 -20.89 16.19
N ASP A 450 -25.62 -20.74 15.32
CA ASP A 450 -25.81 -21.53 14.11
C ASP A 450 -24.61 -21.45 13.17
N LEU A 451 -23.94 -20.29 13.12
CA LEU A 451 -22.83 -20.08 12.20
C LEU A 451 -21.56 -20.77 12.69
N ILE A 452 -21.26 -20.72 13.98
CA ILE A 452 -20.06 -21.37 14.55
C ILE A 452 -20.16 -22.89 14.41
N ASP A 453 -21.33 -23.45 14.70
CA ASP A 453 -21.55 -24.90 14.59
C ASP A 453 -21.49 -25.35 13.13
N LEU A 454 -22.09 -24.58 12.22
CA LEU A 454 -22.04 -24.88 10.79
C LEU A 454 -20.60 -24.80 10.25
N ILE A 455 -19.79 -23.81 10.66
CA ILE A 455 -18.36 -23.77 10.29
C ILE A 455 -17.62 -24.99 10.83
N ARG A 456 -17.84 -25.39 12.09
CA ARG A 456 -17.17 -26.57 12.66
C ARG A 456 -17.48 -27.86 11.91
N ILE A 457 -18.74 -28.01 11.48
CA ILE A 457 -19.20 -29.14 10.67
C ILE A 457 -18.54 -29.11 9.29
N PHE A 458 -18.69 -28.01 8.55
CA PHE A 458 -18.18 -27.90 7.17
C PHE A 458 -16.65 -27.80 7.09
N LYS A 459 -15.99 -27.40 8.17
CA LYS A 459 -14.54 -27.54 8.29
C LYS A 459 -14.12 -29.00 8.18
N LYS A 460 -14.81 -29.90 8.88
CA LYS A 460 -14.49 -31.34 8.86
C LYS A 460 -14.96 -32.03 7.59
N LEU A 461 -16.11 -31.62 7.04
CA LEU A 461 -16.70 -32.26 5.85
C LEU A 461 -16.07 -31.78 4.54
N VAL A 462 -15.73 -30.49 4.43
CA VAL A 462 -15.31 -29.88 3.16
C VAL A 462 -13.95 -29.21 3.26
N LEU A 463 -13.76 -28.26 4.17
CA LEU A 463 -12.61 -27.35 4.12
C LEU A 463 -11.28 -28.05 4.45
N ASN A 464 -11.26 -28.97 5.42
CA ASN A 464 -10.06 -29.76 5.73
C ASN A 464 -9.84 -30.86 4.67
N PRO A 465 -10.83 -31.70 4.32
CA PRO A 465 -10.63 -32.75 3.32
C PRO A 465 -10.21 -32.24 1.95
N SER A 466 -10.71 -31.07 1.51
CA SER A 466 -10.30 -30.48 0.22
C SER A 466 -8.85 -30.00 0.15
N SER A 467 -8.16 -29.87 1.29
CA SER A 467 -6.77 -29.41 1.36
C SER A 467 -5.77 -30.53 1.62
N HIS A 468 -6.25 -31.76 1.83
CA HIS A 468 -5.42 -32.95 2.05
C HIS A 468 -5.81 -34.03 1.05
N ASN A 469 -4.87 -34.88 0.65
CA ASN A 469 -5.20 -36.02 -0.21
C ASN A 469 -5.90 -37.12 0.61
N ASP A 470 -7.17 -36.90 0.97
CA ASP A 470 -7.97 -37.78 1.83
C ASP A 470 -8.97 -38.59 1.00
N PHE A 471 -8.62 -39.83 0.67
CA PHE A 471 -9.50 -40.78 -0.03
C PHE A 471 -10.70 -41.25 0.82
N LYS A 472 -10.76 -40.93 2.11
CA LYS A 472 -11.83 -41.39 3.02
C LYS A 472 -13.00 -40.41 3.15
N SER A 473 -12.84 -39.20 2.63
CA SER A 473 -13.80 -38.09 2.79
C SER A 473 -14.27 -37.60 1.41
N PRO A 474 -15.20 -38.32 0.74
CA PRO A 474 -15.74 -37.89 -0.54
C PRO A 474 -16.47 -36.55 -0.42
N LEU A 475 -16.17 -35.62 -1.34
CA LEU A 475 -16.77 -34.28 -1.36
C LEU A 475 -18.02 -34.26 -2.23
N TYR A 476 -19.18 -34.01 -1.63
CA TYR A 476 -20.46 -34.05 -2.32
C TYR A 476 -20.96 -32.65 -2.73
N ARG A 477 -21.69 -32.59 -3.84
CA ARG A 477 -22.26 -31.34 -4.40
C ARG A 477 -23.00 -30.49 -3.37
N ASN A 478 -23.86 -31.10 -2.56
CA ASN A 478 -24.67 -30.36 -1.60
C ASN A 478 -23.81 -29.74 -0.50
N GLU A 479 -22.75 -30.42 -0.07
CA GLU A 479 -21.88 -29.92 0.99
C GLU A 479 -21.07 -28.72 0.51
N ILE A 480 -20.54 -28.78 -0.72
CA ILE A 480 -19.89 -27.63 -1.35
C ILE A 480 -20.87 -26.45 -1.48
N ARG A 481 -22.11 -26.70 -1.91
CA ARG A 481 -23.15 -25.66 -2.02
C ARG A 481 -23.43 -24.99 -0.67
N THR A 482 -23.62 -25.76 0.39
CA THR A 482 -23.83 -25.21 1.73
C THR A 482 -22.58 -24.48 2.24
N THR A 483 -21.38 -24.85 1.80
CA THR A 483 -20.15 -24.12 2.12
C THR A 483 -20.09 -22.74 1.44
N PHE A 484 -20.71 -22.55 0.27
CA PHE A 484 -20.91 -21.20 -0.31
C PHE A 484 -21.82 -20.34 0.57
N GLU A 485 -22.98 -20.89 0.96
CA GLU A 485 -23.94 -20.20 1.85
C GLU A 485 -23.28 -19.83 3.19
N LEU A 486 -22.37 -20.69 3.67
CA LEU A 486 -21.56 -20.41 4.85
C LEU A 486 -20.57 -19.26 4.64
N ALA A 487 -19.85 -19.24 3.52
CA ALA A 487 -18.90 -18.18 3.20
C ALA A 487 -19.63 -16.83 3.07
N GLU A 488 -20.81 -16.80 2.47
CA GLU A 488 -21.66 -15.61 2.38
C GLU A 488 -22.12 -15.12 3.77
N LYS A 489 -22.59 -16.03 4.64
CA LYS A 489 -22.95 -15.67 6.02
C LYS A 489 -21.77 -15.11 6.82
N LEU A 490 -20.58 -15.69 6.64
CA LEU A 490 -19.34 -15.20 7.24
C LEU A 490 -19.00 -13.79 6.72
N GLN A 491 -19.12 -13.57 5.42
CA GLN A 491 -18.81 -12.27 4.79
C GLN A 491 -19.74 -11.16 5.26
N ASN A 492 -20.99 -11.49 5.59
CA ASN A 492 -22.00 -10.57 6.09
C ASN A 492 -21.93 -10.31 7.60
N LEU A 493 -20.98 -10.93 8.33
CA LEU A 493 -20.80 -10.61 9.74
C LEU A 493 -20.25 -9.17 9.90
N PRO A 494 -20.80 -8.38 10.84
CA PRO A 494 -20.23 -7.08 11.16
C PRO A 494 -18.86 -7.25 11.81
N LYS A 495 -17.93 -6.37 11.46
CA LYS A 495 -16.61 -6.31 12.09
C LYS A 495 -16.75 -5.81 13.53
N ILE A 496 -16.10 -6.49 14.47
CA ILE A 496 -16.15 -6.15 15.89
C ILE A 496 -14.93 -5.28 16.23
N GLU A 497 -15.17 -4.01 16.56
CA GLU A 497 -14.13 -3.07 16.98
C GLU A 497 -14.26 -2.72 18.46
N ARG A 498 -13.16 -2.86 19.21
CA ARG A 498 -13.10 -2.63 20.64
C ARG A 498 -12.41 -1.30 20.94
N ARG A 499 -13.06 -0.42 21.71
CA ARG A 499 -12.47 0.82 22.21
C ARG A 499 -11.99 0.64 23.64
N LEU A 500 -10.70 0.87 23.91
CA LEU A 500 -10.15 0.84 25.27
C LEU A 500 -10.73 1.99 26.11
N VAL A 501 -11.24 1.69 27.30
CA VAL A 501 -11.82 2.70 28.20
C VAL A 501 -11.10 2.74 29.54
N LEU A 502 -10.78 1.58 30.13
CA LEU A 502 -9.99 1.51 31.36
C LEU A 502 -8.80 0.58 31.16
N LYS A 503 -7.65 1.00 31.69
CA LYS A 503 -6.44 0.16 31.69
C LYS A 503 -6.44 -0.78 32.89
N SER A 504 -5.78 -1.93 32.73
CA SER A 504 -5.43 -2.83 33.84
C SER A 504 -4.73 -2.06 34.97
N GLY A 505 -4.96 -2.48 36.21
CA GLY A 505 -4.46 -1.86 37.44
C GLY A 505 -5.32 -0.71 37.97
N ARG A 506 -6.38 -0.31 37.25
CA ARG A 506 -7.29 0.74 37.72
C ARG A 506 -8.15 0.25 38.90
N ILE A 507 -8.20 1.05 39.97
CA ILE A 507 -9.06 0.82 41.13
C ILE A 507 -10.47 1.35 40.87
N LEU A 508 -11.47 0.54 41.17
CA LEU A 508 -12.90 0.83 41.13
C LEU A 508 -13.49 0.65 42.53
N THR A 509 -14.62 1.29 42.81
CA THR A 509 -15.23 1.26 44.13
C THR A 509 -16.67 0.79 44.07
N ILE A 510 -17.02 -0.20 44.88
CA ILE A 510 -18.39 -0.63 45.15
C ILE A 510 -18.81 0.00 46.47
N ASN A 511 -19.96 0.67 46.51
CA ASN A 511 -20.44 1.35 47.71
C ASN A 511 -21.92 1.00 47.97
N TYR A 512 -22.20 0.53 49.17
CA TYR A 512 -23.54 0.30 49.71
C TYR A 512 -23.73 1.16 50.98
N PRO A 513 -24.19 2.41 50.82
CA PRO A 513 -24.33 3.34 51.95
C PRO A 513 -25.30 2.85 53.02
N GLU A 514 -26.37 2.15 52.62
CA GLU A 514 -27.41 1.62 53.52
C GLU A 514 -26.87 0.55 54.49
N HIS A 515 -25.75 -0.10 54.13
CA HIS A 515 -25.11 -1.15 54.92
C HIS A 515 -23.74 -0.71 55.47
N ASP A 516 -23.39 0.58 55.34
CA ASP A 516 -22.06 1.12 55.67
C ASP A 516 -20.93 0.23 55.12
N TYR A 517 -21.04 -0.14 53.83
CA TYR A 517 -20.13 -1.08 53.18
C TYR A 517 -19.47 -0.46 51.94
N ILE A 518 -18.14 -0.49 51.90
CA ILE A 518 -17.35 0.00 50.77
C ILE A 518 -16.29 -1.04 50.42
N MET A 519 -16.14 -1.36 49.14
CA MET A 519 -15.09 -2.24 48.63
C MET A 519 -14.31 -1.59 47.49
N GLU A 520 -13.00 -1.72 47.51
CA GLU A 520 -12.12 -1.38 46.40
C GLU A 520 -11.67 -2.63 45.66
N ILE A 521 -11.84 -2.62 44.34
CA ILE A 521 -11.43 -3.71 43.44
C ILE A 521 -10.50 -3.17 42.36
N GLU A 522 -9.53 -3.97 41.95
CA GLU A 522 -8.55 -3.65 40.91
C GLU A 522 -8.85 -4.44 39.64
N LEU A 523 -8.89 -3.74 38.50
CA LEU A 523 -9.00 -4.37 37.17
C LEU A 523 -7.75 -5.18 36.85
N VAL A 524 -7.89 -6.48 36.59
CA VAL A 524 -6.76 -7.35 36.19
C VAL A 524 -6.45 -7.20 34.69
N GLY A 525 -7.48 -6.90 33.88
CA GLY A 525 -7.35 -6.68 32.44
C GLY A 525 -7.80 -5.28 32.02
N ASN A 526 -7.53 -4.94 30.76
CA ASN A 526 -8.07 -3.74 30.13
C ASN A 526 -9.58 -3.90 29.92
N TYR A 527 -10.36 -2.87 30.26
CA TYR A 527 -11.79 -2.80 29.98
C TYR A 527 -12.04 -2.04 28.69
N PHE A 528 -12.76 -2.68 27.78
CA PHE A 528 -13.12 -2.15 26.47
C PHE A 528 -14.63 -2.03 26.33
N ILE A 529 -15.05 -1.15 25.43
CA ILE A 529 -16.43 -1.05 24.97
C ILE A 529 -16.48 -1.41 23.50
N THR A 530 -17.46 -2.22 23.14
CA THR A 530 -17.74 -2.60 21.76
C THR A 530 -19.16 -2.20 21.39
N GLU A 531 -19.33 -1.55 20.26
CA GLU A 531 -20.65 -1.27 19.70
C GLU A 531 -21.01 -2.38 18.70
N TYR A 532 -22.15 -3.02 18.92
CA TYR A 532 -22.62 -4.15 18.11
C TYR A 532 -24.14 -4.12 18.04
N ASN A 533 -24.71 -4.17 16.83
CA ASN A 533 -26.17 -4.07 16.61
C ASN A 533 -26.84 -2.89 17.34
N ASN A 534 -26.21 -1.71 17.30
CA ASN A 534 -26.65 -0.49 17.99
C ASN A 534 -26.72 -0.62 19.54
N GLN A 535 -26.02 -1.58 20.12
CA GLN A 535 -25.87 -1.75 21.57
C GLN A 535 -24.39 -1.68 21.96
N LYS A 536 -24.11 -1.04 23.11
CA LYS A 536 -22.76 -0.99 23.69
C LYS A 536 -22.59 -2.14 24.68
N HIS A 537 -21.54 -2.93 24.48
CA HIS A 537 -21.17 -4.05 25.31
C HIS A 537 -19.86 -3.74 26.04
N GLY A 538 -19.84 -3.94 27.35
CA GLY A 538 -18.64 -3.89 28.16
C GLY A 538 -17.90 -5.23 28.09
N SER A 539 -16.59 -5.19 27.90
CA SER A 539 -15.78 -6.42 27.82
C SER A 539 -15.81 -7.21 29.12
N VAL A 540 -15.74 -8.54 29.01
CA VAL A 540 -15.56 -9.42 30.16
C VAL A 540 -14.15 -9.23 30.72
N VAL A 541 -14.05 -8.83 31.98
CA VAL A 541 -12.78 -8.63 32.69
C VAL A 541 -12.89 -9.18 34.11
N LYS A 542 -11.75 -9.57 34.66
CA LYS A 542 -11.64 -10.03 36.04
C LYS A 542 -11.10 -8.96 36.96
N TYR A 543 -11.36 -9.13 38.24
CA TYR A 543 -11.05 -8.18 39.29
C TYR A 543 -10.33 -8.85 40.45
N ARG A 544 -9.51 -8.07 41.15
CA ARG A 544 -8.88 -8.47 42.41
C ARG A 544 -9.39 -7.57 43.52
N ILE A 545 -9.85 -8.15 44.62
CA ILE A 545 -10.27 -7.37 45.80
C ILE A 545 -9.03 -6.78 46.44
N LYS A 546 -9.05 -5.48 46.79
CA LYS A 546 -7.93 -4.80 47.46
C LYS A 546 -8.19 -4.58 48.93
N LYS A 547 -9.37 -4.07 49.24
CA LYS A 547 -9.86 -3.88 50.60
C LYS A 547 -11.37 -3.71 50.60
N TRP A 548 -11.97 -3.93 51.76
CA TRP A 548 -13.33 -3.49 52.01
C TRP A 548 -13.47 -3.05 53.47
N SER A 549 -14.52 -2.29 53.75
CA SER A 549 -14.92 -1.86 55.07
C SER A 549 -16.40 -2.18 55.26
N ASN A 550 -16.77 -2.70 56.43
CA ASN A 550 -18.14 -2.99 56.82
C ASN A 550 -18.41 -2.37 58.19
N HIS A 551 -19.33 -1.43 58.30
CA HIS A 551 -19.59 -0.63 59.51
C HIS A 551 -18.31 0.01 60.08
N ASN A 552 -17.51 0.63 59.20
CA ASN A 552 -16.18 1.22 59.50
C ASN A 552 -15.11 0.24 60.02
N ILE A 553 -15.33 -1.07 59.93
CA ILE A 553 -14.34 -2.08 60.26
C ILE A 553 -13.69 -2.57 58.97
N GLU A 554 -12.40 -2.28 58.80
CA GLU A 554 -11.60 -2.75 57.67
C GLU A 554 -11.53 -4.29 57.68
N PHE A 555 -11.76 -4.90 56.51
CA PHE A 555 -11.90 -6.35 56.34
C PHE A 555 -12.94 -6.97 57.28
N GLY A 556 -13.97 -6.18 57.64
CA GLY A 556 -15.03 -6.58 58.54
C GLY A 556 -15.94 -7.66 57.95
N LYS A 557 -16.24 -8.69 58.75
CA LYS A 557 -17.17 -9.76 58.44
C LYS A 557 -18.29 -9.84 59.47
N GLY A 558 -19.53 -9.89 58.99
CA GLY A 558 -20.71 -10.12 59.83
C GLY A 558 -20.75 -11.54 60.41
N ASN A 559 -21.02 -11.66 61.70
CA ASN A 559 -21.21 -12.92 62.43
C ASN A 559 -22.25 -12.74 63.54
N ASN A 560 -23.47 -13.27 63.34
CA ASN A 560 -24.59 -13.21 64.28
C ASN A 560 -24.87 -11.80 64.87
N GLY A 561 -24.87 -10.78 64.01
CA GLY A 561 -25.17 -9.39 64.39
C GLY A 561 -23.96 -8.57 64.85
N ASN A 562 -22.79 -9.19 65.05
CA ASN A 562 -21.52 -8.47 65.31
C ASN A 562 -20.64 -8.47 64.06
N ILE A 563 -19.90 -7.38 63.85
CA ILE A 563 -18.93 -7.27 62.75
C ILE A 563 -17.53 -7.28 63.36
N ASN A 564 -16.68 -8.20 62.90
CA ASN A 564 -15.31 -8.36 63.38
C ASN A 564 -14.34 -8.39 62.21
N PRO A 565 -13.11 -7.87 62.36
CA PRO A 565 -12.09 -7.97 61.32
C PRO A 565 -11.72 -9.44 61.05
N LEU A 566 -11.52 -9.77 59.79
CA LEU A 566 -11.03 -11.09 59.40
C LEU A 566 -9.58 -11.33 59.85
N PRO A 567 -9.19 -12.58 60.14
CA PRO A 567 -7.79 -12.93 60.32
C PRO A 567 -6.96 -12.65 59.06
N GLN A 568 -5.72 -12.15 59.23
CA GLN A 568 -4.83 -11.78 58.11
C GLN A 568 -4.67 -12.87 57.06
N LEU A 569 -4.51 -14.14 57.47
CA LEU A 569 -4.39 -15.28 56.55
C LEU A 569 -5.58 -15.40 55.58
N LYS A 570 -6.81 -15.11 56.04
CA LYS A 570 -8.00 -15.13 55.18
C LYS A 570 -8.09 -13.90 54.29
N ILE A 571 -7.62 -12.76 54.77
CA ILE A 571 -7.54 -11.54 53.97
C ILE A 571 -6.59 -11.77 52.80
N ASP A 572 -5.39 -12.29 53.07
CA ASP A 572 -4.37 -12.59 52.06
C ASP A 572 -4.91 -13.60 51.03
N GLU A 573 -5.62 -14.64 51.49
CA GLU A 573 -6.30 -15.61 50.62
C GLU A 573 -7.30 -14.93 49.68
N ILE A 574 -8.21 -14.10 50.20
CA ILE A 574 -9.24 -13.41 49.41
C ILE A 574 -8.62 -12.43 48.41
N ILE A 575 -7.65 -11.62 48.84
CA ILE A 575 -6.98 -10.62 47.99
C ILE A 575 -6.14 -11.29 46.89
N SER A 576 -5.62 -12.49 47.11
CA SER A 576 -4.84 -13.21 46.10
C SER A 576 -5.69 -13.70 44.91
N GLN A 577 -6.99 -13.86 45.09
CA GLN A 577 -7.89 -14.44 44.10
C GLN A 577 -8.32 -13.42 43.04
N VAL A 578 -8.53 -13.93 41.83
CA VAL A 578 -9.05 -13.17 40.69
C VAL A 578 -10.46 -13.68 40.42
N ARG A 579 -11.43 -12.76 40.41
CA ARG A 579 -12.86 -13.07 40.41
C ARG A 579 -13.61 -12.28 39.34
N ASP A 580 -14.74 -12.81 38.92
CA ASP A 580 -15.70 -12.05 38.10
C ASP A 580 -16.61 -11.20 39.01
N LEU A 581 -17.28 -10.19 38.44
CA LEU A 581 -18.14 -9.28 39.22
C LEU A 581 -19.23 -10.03 39.97
N ASP A 582 -19.89 -11.00 39.33
CA ASP A 582 -20.94 -11.81 39.96
C ASP A 582 -20.45 -12.51 41.23
N GLU A 583 -19.24 -13.08 41.22
CA GLU A 583 -18.65 -13.74 42.39
C GLU A 583 -18.35 -12.76 43.51
N ILE A 584 -17.91 -11.54 43.18
CA ILE A 584 -17.67 -10.47 44.14
C ILE A 584 -18.98 -10.07 44.81
N PHE A 585 -20.01 -9.78 44.02
CA PHE A 585 -21.31 -9.40 44.56
C PHE A 585 -21.94 -10.54 45.38
N GLN A 586 -21.88 -11.79 44.94
CA GLN A 586 -22.31 -12.93 45.76
C GLN A 586 -21.58 -13.00 47.10
N GLY A 587 -20.28 -12.67 47.12
CA GLY A 587 -19.49 -12.54 48.35
C GLY A 587 -20.03 -11.45 49.26
N ILE A 588 -20.24 -10.24 48.74
CA ILE A 588 -20.79 -9.10 49.48
C ILE A 588 -22.14 -9.47 50.09
N HIS A 589 -23.05 -10.07 49.31
CA HIS A 589 -24.40 -10.42 49.79
C HIS A 589 -24.42 -11.50 50.87
N ARG A 590 -23.47 -12.44 50.84
CA ARG A 590 -23.29 -13.37 51.97
C ARG A 590 -22.83 -12.66 53.25
N GLU A 591 -22.16 -11.52 53.14
CA GLU A 591 -21.67 -10.75 54.29
C GLU A 591 -22.69 -9.77 54.86
N ILE A 592 -23.37 -9.00 54.02
CA ILE A 592 -24.30 -7.94 54.46
C ILE A 592 -25.78 -8.40 54.54
N GLY A 593 -26.10 -9.56 53.95
CA GLY A 593 -27.47 -10.06 53.82
C GLY A 593 -28.24 -9.39 52.67
N GLY A 594 -29.04 -10.16 51.92
CA GLY A 594 -29.86 -9.67 50.81
C GLY A 594 -29.52 -10.30 49.45
N SER A 595 -30.16 -9.82 48.38
CA SER A 595 -29.97 -10.28 47.01
C SER A 595 -29.08 -9.32 46.20
N PRO A 596 -28.33 -9.80 45.19
CA PRO A 596 -27.58 -8.97 44.27
C PRO A 596 -28.42 -7.85 43.64
N PRO A 597 -27.86 -6.64 43.44
CA PRO A 597 -28.56 -5.60 42.69
C PRO A 597 -28.83 -6.09 41.26
N ILE A 598 -29.95 -5.65 40.70
CA ILE A 598 -30.40 -6.06 39.36
C ILE A 598 -29.40 -5.63 38.28
N ASP A 599 -28.73 -4.49 38.46
CA ASP A 599 -27.64 -4.01 37.58
C ASP A 599 -26.35 -3.81 38.38
N LEU A 600 -25.45 -4.80 38.26
CA LEU A 600 -24.14 -4.78 38.92
C LEU A 600 -23.27 -3.60 38.45
N LEU A 601 -23.40 -3.17 37.19
CA LEU A 601 -22.54 -2.14 36.61
C LEU A 601 -22.83 -0.75 37.16
N ASN A 602 -24.09 -0.48 37.54
CA ASN A 602 -24.48 0.74 38.24
C ASN A 602 -23.89 0.81 39.66
N SER A 603 -23.55 -0.34 40.24
CA SER A 603 -23.04 -0.42 41.62
C SER A 603 -21.51 -0.29 41.70
N VAL A 604 -20.82 -0.20 40.56
CA VAL A 604 -19.36 -0.07 40.47
C VAL A 604 -19.01 1.32 39.95
N THR A 605 -18.39 2.14 40.80
CA THR A 605 -17.96 3.50 40.47
C THR A 605 -16.52 3.56 39.98
N VAL A 606 -16.27 4.45 39.01
CA VAL A 606 -14.99 4.71 38.36
C VAL A 606 -14.49 6.11 38.72
N GLY A 607 -14.51 6.42 40.01
CA GLY A 607 -14.19 7.75 40.53
C GLY A 607 -15.09 8.83 39.91
N ARG A 608 -14.50 9.89 39.34
CA ARG A 608 -15.25 11.01 38.73
C ARG A 608 -15.89 10.69 37.37
N LEU A 609 -15.63 9.51 36.81
CA LEU A 609 -16.19 9.10 35.51
C LEU A 609 -17.61 8.53 35.62
N GLY A 610 -18.19 8.48 36.82
CA GLY A 610 -19.49 7.86 37.08
C GLY A 610 -19.34 6.37 37.39
N THR A 611 -20.29 5.57 36.92
CA THR A 611 -20.36 4.11 37.09
C THR A 611 -19.84 3.37 35.86
N LEU A 612 -19.61 2.06 35.97
CA LEU A 612 -19.34 1.24 34.79
C LEU A 612 -20.50 1.29 33.78
N ARG A 613 -21.73 1.50 34.25
CA ARG A 613 -22.91 1.68 33.39
C ARG A 613 -22.86 2.99 32.61
N ASP A 614 -22.44 4.08 33.26
CA ASP A 614 -22.34 5.39 32.60
C ASP A 614 -21.34 5.37 31.43
N LEU A 615 -20.31 4.52 31.51
CA LEU A 615 -19.39 4.32 30.40
C LEU A 615 -20.05 3.66 29.18
N LEU A 616 -21.12 2.88 29.39
CA LEU A 616 -21.90 2.20 28.35
C LEU A 616 -23.06 3.04 27.79
N MET A 617 -23.42 4.15 28.43
CA MET A 617 -24.36 5.12 27.85
C MET A 617 -23.62 6.01 26.84
#